data_AF-A0A6L5Y7K3-F1
#
_entry.id   AF-A0A6L5Y7K3-F1
#
_cell.length_a   1.000
_cell.length_b   1.000
_cell.length_c   1.000
_cell.angle_alpha   90.00
_cell.angle_beta   90.00
_cell.angle_gamma   90.00
#
_symmetry.space_group_name_H-M   'P 1'
#
loop_
_entity.id
_entity.type
_entity.pdbx_description
1 polymer ?
#
loop_
_entity_poly.entity_id
_entity_poly.type
_entity_poly.pdbx_seq_one_letter_code
_entity_poly.pdbx_strand_id
1 'polypeptide(L)'
;MPQISASTITKKIANGEYSLKLSQQQYDKHRNGTRDYERYKEQRERKGYGPQSRLLINKEESQEIIVKQSGTGIIKIRKDGSPTNIEQITCDRVIGEYYQKGKWVSTNKAAIHHGRRESHLVPIKGSNYD
;
A
#
# COMPACT_ATOMS: atom_id res chain seq x y z
N MET A 1 1.96 7.43 -20.10
CA MET A 1 3.12 7.37 -19.18
C MET A 1 3.86 6.06 -19.45
N PRO A 2 5.20 6.00 -19.38
CA PRO A 2 5.92 4.74 -19.52
C PRO A 2 5.44 3.77 -18.43
N GLN A 3 5.01 2.58 -18.81
CA GLN A 3 4.68 1.51 -17.85
C GLN A 3 5.91 0.61 -17.74
N ILE A 4 6.57 0.62 -16.58
CA ILE A 4 7.57 -0.41 -16.29
C ILE A 4 6.79 -1.66 -15.89
N SER A 5 6.94 -2.70 -16.70
CA SER A 5 6.36 -4.02 -16.48
C SER A 5 6.63 -4.51 -15.05
N ALA A 6 5.60 -5.09 -14.44
CA ALA A 6 5.63 -5.75 -13.13
C ALA A 6 6.66 -6.90 -13.06
N SER A 7 7.22 -7.32 -14.21
CA SER A 7 8.37 -8.23 -14.29
C SER A 7 9.56 -7.79 -13.44
N THR A 8 9.76 -6.49 -13.22
CA THR A 8 10.87 -6.00 -12.38
C THR A 8 10.65 -6.32 -10.90
N ILE A 9 9.41 -6.21 -10.41
CA ILE A 9 9.06 -6.60 -9.03
C ILE A 9 9.22 -8.12 -8.87
N THR A 10 8.68 -8.89 -9.82
CA THR A 10 8.76 -10.36 -9.81
C THR A 10 10.22 -10.85 -9.74
N LYS A 11 11.12 -10.25 -10.53
CA LYS A 11 12.55 -10.57 -10.48
C LYS A 11 13.18 -10.27 -9.12
N LYS A 12 12.86 -9.12 -8.52
CA LYS A 12 13.40 -8.73 -7.21
C LYS A 12 12.89 -9.62 -6.08
N ILE A 13 11.65 -10.11 -6.17
CA ILE A 13 11.13 -11.11 -5.25
C ILE A 13 11.89 -12.44 -5.41
N ALA A 14 12.06 -12.91 -6.65
CA ALA A 14 12.79 -14.16 -6.93
C ALA A 14 14.26 -14.09 -6.46
N ASN A 15 14.88 -12.92 -6.54
CA ASN A 15 16.24 -12.69 -6.06
C ASN A 15 16.34 -12.49 -4.53
N GLY A 16 15.23 -12.49 -3.80
CA GLY A 16 15.20 -12.21 -2.36
C GLY A 16 15.50 -10.75 -1.99
N GLU A 17 15.45 -9.84 -2.96
CA GLU A 17 15.61 -8.41 -2.72
C GLU A 17 14.35 -7.78 -2.11
N TYR A 18 13.18 -8.32 -2.46
CA TYR A 18 11.88 -7.94 -1.89
C TYR A 18 11.21 -9.12 -1.20
N SER A 19 10.66 -8.85 -0.02
CA SER A 19 9.96 -9.81 0.82
C SER A 19 8.46 -9.69 0.63
N LEU A 20 7.77 -10.82 0.51
CA LEU A 20 6.30 -10.89 0.51
C LEU A 20 5.71 -10.88 1.93
N LYS A 21 6.53 -10.90 2.97
CA LYS A 21 6.07 -10.90 4.36
C LYS A 21 5.44 -9.55 4.72
N LEU A 22 4.21 -9.55 5.22
CA LEU A 22 3.56 -8.35 5.72
C LEU A 22 4.27 -7.80 6.96
N SER A 23 4.45 -6.49 6.99
CA SER A 23 4.91 -5.76 8.18
C SER A 23 3.79 -5.59 9.19
N GLN A 24 3.93 -6.17 10.38
CA GLN A 24 2.97 -6.01 11.48
C GLN A 24 2.84 -4.55 11.88
N GLN A 25 3.96 -3.86 12.10
CA GLN A 25 3.97 -2.47 12.53
C GLN A 25 3.28 -1.56 11.51
N GLN A 26 3.51 -1.78 10.21
CA GLN A 26 2.88 -0.95 9.20
C GLN A 26 1.39 -1.30 9.03
N TYR A 27 1.02 -2.57 9.12
CA TYR A 27 -0.39 -2.98 9.19
C TYR A 27 -1.12 -2.28 10.34
N ASP A 28 -0.52 -2.27 11.55
CA ASP A 28 -1.14 -1.67 12.73
C ASP A 28 -1.37 -0.16 12.54
N LYS A 29 -0.44 0.56 11.90
CA LYS A 29 -0.63 1.99 11.55
C LYS A 29 -1.84 2.26 10.65
N HIS A 30 -2.31 1.26 9.92
CA HIS A 30 -3.47 1.35 9.05
C HIS A 30 -4.70 0.62 9.62
N ARG A 31 -4.60 -0.03 10.78
CA ARG A 31 -5.72 -0.70 11.44
C ARG A 31 -6.35 0.23 12.48
N ASN A 32 -7.56 0.71 12.18
CA ASN A 32 -8.32 1.56 13.11
C ASN A 32 -8.49 0.87 14.47
N GLY A 33 -8.35 1.64 15.56
CA GLY A 33 -8.43 1.15 16.93
C GLY A 33 -7.14 0.56 17.49
N THR A 34 -6.05 0.44 16.72
CA THR A 34 -4.74 0.11 17.28
C THR A 34 -4.07 1.35 17.87
N ARG A 35 -3.18 1.13 18.84
CA ARG A 35 -2.35 2.21 19.42
C ARG A 35 -1.47 2.89 18.37
N ASP A 36 -0.95 2.13 17.40
CA ASP A 36 -0.07 2.68 16.36
C ASP A 36 -0.86 3.53 15.36
N TYR A 37 -2.10 3.16 15.05
CA TYR A 37 -3.00 3.96 14.22
C TYR A 37 -3.28 5.32 14.86
N GLU A 38 -3.71 5.34 16.13
CA GLU A 38 -4.04 6.61 16.82
C GLU A 38 -2.81 7.51 16.95
N ARG A 39 -1.66 6.94 17.35
CA ARG A 39 -0.40 7.70 17.45
C ARG A 39 0.01 8.30 16.10
N TYR A 40 -0.11 7.53 15.02
CA TYR A 40 0.30 8.01 13.70
C TYR A 40 -0.68 9.07 13.15
N LYS A 41 -1.98 8.90 13.43
CA LYS A 41 -3.01 9.89 13.13
C LYS A 41 -2.73 11.22 13.83
N GLU A 42 -2.51 11.21 15.14
CA GLU A 42 -2.17 12.42 15.91
C GLU A 42 -0.92 13.12 15.36
N GLN A 43 0.12 12.33 15.04
CA GLN A 43 1.35 12.89 14.46
C GLN A 43 1.10 13.58 13.12
N ARG A 44 0.25 12.99 12.27
CA ARG A 44 -0.11 13.57 10.97
C ARG A 44 -0.94 14.84 11.13
N GLU A 45 -1.91 14.83 12.03
CA GLU A 45 -2.78 15.98 12.33
C GLU A 45 -1.98 17.17 12.87
N ARG A 46 -1.02 16.93 13.78
CA ARG A 46 -0.07 17.97 14.26
C ARG A 46 0.75 18.61 13.15
N LYS A 47 0.97 17.91 12.03
CA LYS A 47 1.69 18.42 10.86
C LYS A 47 0.76 19.06 9.82
N GLY A 48 -0.53 19.22 10.12
CA GLY A 48 -1.52 19.78 9.20
C GLY A 48 -2.00 18.81 8.11
N TYR A 49 -1.68 17.52 8.21
CA TYR A 49 -2.23 16.49 7.31
C TYR A 49 -3.51 15.90 7.90
N GLY A 50 -4.39 15.33 7.07
CA GLY A 50 -5.50 14.50 7.55
C GLY A 50 -5.01 13.17 8.16
N PRO A 51 -5.91 12.27 8.59
CA PRO A 51 -5.56 10.91 8.97
C PRO A 51 -4.99 10.08 7.80
N GLN A 52 -4.22 9.05 8.10
CA GLN A 52 -3.79 8.02 7.15
C GLN A 52 -4.97 7.19 6.66
N SER A 53 -4.82 6.53 5.50
CA SER A 53 -5.81 5.55 5.06
C SER A 53 -5.95 4.40 6.06
N ARG A 54 -7.07 3.69 6.03
CA ARG A 54 -7.35 2.59 6.94
C ARG A 54 -7.70 1.31 6.19
N LEU A 55 -7.11 0.20 6.61
CA LEU A 55 -7.46 -1.14 6.17
C LEU A 55 -8.72 -1.58 6.90
N LEU A 56 -9.68 -2.10 6.14
CA LEU A 56 -10.90 -2.71 6.68
C LEU A 56 -10.75 -4.23 6.82
N ILE A 57 -9.87 -4.83 6.02
CA ILE A 57 -9.49 -6.23 6.07
C ILE A 57 -8.56 -6.54 7.26
N ASN A 58 -8.48 -7.81 7.61
CA ASN A 58 -7.58 -8.31 8.65
C ASN A 58 -6.15 -8.52 8.13
N LYS A 59 -5.28 -9.01 9.02
CA LYS A 59 -3.85 -9.20 8.74
C LYS A 59 -3.62 -10.33 7.74
N GLU A 60 -4.35 -11.42 7.88
CA GLU A 60 -4.26 -12.62 7.04
C GLU A 60 -4.66 -12.27 5.60
N GLU A 61 -5.78 -11.57 5.43
CA GLU A 61 -6.24 -11.05 4.14
C GLU A 61 -5.22 -10.08 3.53
N SER A 62 -4.61 -9.21 4.34
CA SER A 62 -3.56 -8.28 3.87
C SER A 62 -2.31 -9.03 3.39
N GLN A 63 -1.90 -10.08 4.11
CA GLN A 63 -0.80 -10.95 3.74
C GLN A 63 -1.08 -11.72 2.45
N GLU A 64 -2.30 -12.23 2.28
CA GLU A 64 -2.71 -12.91 1.05
C GLU A 64 -2.69 -12.00 -0.16
N ILE A 65 -3.17 -10.76 -0.01
CA ILE A 65 -3.13 -9.77 -1.10
C ILE A 65 -1.69 -9.52 -1.54
N ILE A 66 -0.76 -9.32 -0.60
CA ILE A 66 0.66 -9.14 -0.95
C ILE A 66 1.17 -10.36 -1.72
N VAL A 67 0.90 -11.58 -1.27
CA VAL A 67 1.38 -12.79 -1.96
C VAL A 67 0.77 -12.94 -3.36
N LYS A 68 -0.53 -12.71 -3.51
CA LYS A 68 -1.26 -12.97 -4.76
C LYS A 68 -1.07 -11.86 -5.81
N GLN A 69 -0.89 -10.61 -5.38
CA GLN A 69 -0.95 -9.44 -6.26
C GLN A 69 0.42 -8.81 -6.53
N SER A 70 1.47 -9.19 -5.79
CA SER A 70 2.81 -8.69 -6.07
C SER A 70 3.29 -9.11 -7.45
N GLY A 71 3.80 -8.15 -8.24
CA GLY A 71 4.22 -8.40 -9.61
C GLY A 71 3.07 -8.44 -10.62
N THR A 72 1.87 -7.97 -10.28
CA THR A 72 0.70 -7.90 -11.19
C THR A 72 0.26 -6.46 -11.48
N GLY A 73 0.70 -5.52 -10.66
CA GLY A 73 0.27 -4.13 -10.68
C GLY A 73 1.17 -3.23 -11.53
N ILE A 74 1.01 -1.92 -11.31
CA ILE A 74 1.78 -0.92 -12.05
C ILE A 74 2.76 -0.24 -11.09
N ILE A 75 4.03 -0.25 -11.49
CA ILE A 75 5.11 0.33 -10.70
C ILE A 75 5.04 1.85 -10.77
N LYS A 76 5.00 2.51 -9.61
CA LYS A 76 5.15 3.96 -9.55
C LYS A 76 6.55 4.35 -9.99
N ILE A 77 6.64 5.32 -10.89
CA ILE A 77 7.90 5.84 -11.43
C ILE A 77 8.23 7.18 -10.76
N ARG A 78 9.52 7.43 -10.51
CA ARG A 78 10.02 8.74 -10.08
C ARG A 78 10.01 9.75 -11.23
N LYS A 79 10.24 11.02 -10.91
CA LYS A 79 10.32 12.09 -11.93
C LYS A 79 11.45 11.86 -12.94
N ASP A 80 12.51 11.17 -12.54
CA ASP A 80 13.68 10.84 -13.36
C ASP A 80 13.48 9.59 -14.26
N GLY A 81 12.28 8.99 -14.25
CA GLY A 81 11.99 7.77 -15.02
C GLY A 81 12.40 6.46 -14.34
N SER A 82 13.02 6.50 -13.15
CA SER A 82 13.42 5.29 -12.43
C SER A 82 12.23 4.61 -11.72
N PRO A 83 12.18 3.26 -11.69
CA PRO A 83 11.15 2.54 -10.94
C PRO A 83 11.32 2.73 -9.42
N THR A 84 10.20 2.87 -8.72
CA THR A 84 10.18 2.76 -7.25
C THR A 84 9.93 1.32 -6.80
N ASN A 85 9.96 1.09 -5.49
CA ASN A 85 9.51 -0.15 -4.86
C ASN A 85 7.99 -0.13 -4.55
N ILE A 86 7.24 0.80 -5.12
CA ILE A 86 5.81 0.95 -4.87
C ILE A 86 5.05 0.45 -6.09
N GLU A 87 4.26 -0.59 -5.89
CA GLU A 87 3.40 -1.21 -6.88
C GLU A 87 1.93 -0.88 -6.56
N GLN A 88 1.18 -0.38 -7.54
CA GLN A 88 -0.24 -0.11 -7.38
C GLN A 88 -1.07 -1.24 -7.99
N ILE A 89 -2.01 -1.76 -7.21
CA ILE A 89 -2.87 -2.90 -7.55
C ILE A 89 -4.33 -2.54 -7.39
N THR A 90 -5.19 -3.30 -8.06
CA THR A 90 -6.65 -3.25 -7.91
C THR A 90 -7.15 -4.59 -7.42
N CYS A 91 -7.85 -4.60 -6.29
CA CYS A 91 -8.47 -5.79 -5.72
C CYS A 91 -9.90 -5.97 -6.24
N ASP A 92 -10.40 -7.19 -6.13
CA ASP A 92 -11.76 -7.61 -6.49
C ASP A 92 -12.86 -7.08 -5.54
N ARG A 93 -12.47 -6.64 -4.34
CA ARG A 93 -13.36 -6.11 -3.30
C ARG A 93 -12.79 -4.88 -2.62
N VAL A 94 -13.63 -4.16 -1.88
CA VAL A 94 -13.19 -3.08 -1.00
C VAL A 94 -12.23 -3.62 0.07
N ILE A 95 -11.05 -3.01 0.18
CA ILE A 95 -10.00 -3.41 1.13
C ILE A 95 -9.76 -2.38 2.23
N GLY A 96 -10.23 -1.15 2.02
CA GLY A 96 -9.95 -0.05 2.92
C GLY A 96 -10.62 1.25 2.52
N GLU A 97 -10.24 2.31 3.20
CA GLU A 97 -10.70 3.66 2.93
C GLU A 97 -9.53 4.64 2.94
N TYR A 98 -9.62 5.66 2.10
CA TYR A 98 -8.72 6.80 2.13
C TYR A 98 -9.48 8.07 2.55
N TYR A 99 -8.76 9.02 3.14
CA TYR A 99 -9.35 10.27 3.60
C TYR A 99 -9.15 11.38 2.56
N GLN A 100 -10.23 12.00 2.13
CA GLN A 100 -10.21 13.11 1.18
C GLN A 100 -11.29 14.14 1.53
N LYS A 101 -10.89 15.42 1.61
CA LYS A 101 -11.80 16.57 1.82
C LYS A 101 -12.77 16.37 3.00
N GLY A 102 -12.25 15.91 4.14
CA GLY A 102 -13.05 15.72 5.35
C GLY A 102 -13.86 14.42 5.41
N LYS A 103 -13.75 13.55 4.40
CA LYS A 103 -14.57 12.34 4.28
C LYS A 103 -13.72 11.10 4.05
N TRP A 104 -14.16 9.97 4.61
CA TRP A 104 -13.66 8.66 4.27
C TRP A 104 -14.32 8.17 2.98
N VAL A 105 -13.51 7.61 2.09
CA VAL A 105 -13.96 7.06 0.80
C VAL A 105 -13.44 5.64 0.67
N SER A 106 -14.35 4.69 0.47
CA SER A 106 -14.02 3.28 0.26
C SER A 106 -13.20 3.08 -1.01
N THR A 107 -12.29 2.11 -0.98
CA THR A 107 -11.43 1.78 -2.12
C THR A 107 -11.11 0.29 -2.17
N ASN A 108 -11.08 -0.25 -3.38
CA ASN A 108 -10.50 -1.56 -3.70
C ASN A 108 -9.06 -1.45 -4.22
N LYS A 109 -8.49 -0.24 -4.27
CA LYS A 109 -7.15 0.01 -4.79
C LYS A 109 -6.15 0.13 -3.66
N ALA A 110 -4.97 -0.45 -3.87
CA ALA A 110 -3.89 -0.44 -2.88
C ALA A 110 -2.53 -0.16 -3.51
N ALA A 111 -1.60 0.31 -2.69
CA ALA A 111 -0.18 0.32 -2.98
C ALA A 111 0.53 -0.72 -2.10
N ILE A 112 1.28 -1.61 -2.72
CA ILE A 112 2.25 -2.48 -2.06
C ILE A 112 3.60 -1.77 -2.08
N HIS A 113 4.11 -1.47 -0.89
CA HIS A 113 5.46 -0.96 -0.68
C HIS A 113 6.38 -2.13 -0.38
N HIS A 114 7.18 -2.51 -1.38
CA HIS A 114 8.08 -3.65 -1.28
C HIS A 114 9.33 -3.31 -0.47
N GLY A 115 9.57 -4.03 0.62
CA GLY A 115 10.78 -3.90 1.43
C GLY A 115 11.61 -5.18 1.42
N ARG A 116 12.88 -5.07 1.82
CA ARG A 116 13.81 -6.21 1.84
C ARG A 116 13.41 -7.29 2.84
N ARG A 117 12.88 -6.89 4.01
CA ARG A 117 12.48 -7.82 5.08
C ARG A 117 10.97 -8.04 5.14
N GLU A 118 10.23 -6.97 4.87
CA GLU A 118 8.79 -6.92 5.03
C GLU A 118 8.20 -5.86 4.08
N SER A 119 6.95 -6.09 3.69
CA SER A 119 6.18 -5.26 2.77
C SER A 119 4.95 -4.68 3.45
N HIS A 120 4.45 -3.58 2.89
CA HIS A 120 3.37 -2.79 3.47
C HIS A 120 2.26 -2.56 2.45
N LEU A 121 1.03 -2.89 2.81
CA LEU A 121 -0.18 -2.67 2.01
C LEU A 121 -0.91 -1.41 2.47
N VAL A 122 -1.12 -0.46 1.55
CA VAL A 122 -1.74 0.84 1.85
C VAL A 122 -2.95 1.06 0.95
N PRO A 123 -4.16 1.30 1.47
CA PRO A 123 -5.31 1.72 0.66
C PRO A 123 -5.04 3.08 0.02
N ILE A 124 -5.37 3.23 -1.27
CA ILE A 124 -5.14 4.45 -2.05
C ILE A 124 -6.39 4.89 -2.82
N LYS A 125 -6.42 6.16 -3.22
CA LYS A 125 -7.44 6.67 -4.16
C LYS A 125 -7.38 5.97 -5.53
N GLY A 126 -6.16 5.70 -6.00
CA GLY A 126 -5.88 5.00 -7.25
C GLY A 126 -6.25 5.76 -8.53
N SER A 127 -6.21 7.09 -8.48
CA SER A 127 -6.44 8.02 -9.60
C SER A 127 -5.38 7.99 -10.71
N ASN A 128 -4.43 7.05 -10.68
CA ASN A 128 -3.34 6.98 -11.64
C ASN A 128 -3.63 6.04 -12.82
N TYR A 129 -4.72 5.27 -12.75
CA TYR A 129 -5.04 4.18 -13.70
C TYR A 129 -6.55 4.00 -13.93
N ASP A 130 -7.36 5.02 -13.61
CA ASP A 130 -8.75 5.12 -14.08
C ASP A 130 -8.80 5.75 -15.47
#